data_AF-A0A8J5LTZ3-F1
#
_entry.id   AF-A0A8J5LTZ3-F1
#
_cell.length_a   1.000
_cell.length_b   1.000
_cell.length_c   1.000
_cell.angle_alpha   90.00
_cell.angle_beta   90.00
_cell.angle_gamma   90.00
#
_symmetry.space_group_name_H-M   'P 1'
#
loop_
_entity.id
_entity.type
_entity.pdbx_description
1 polymer ?
#
loop_
_entity_poly.entity_id
_entity_poly.type
_entity_poly.pdbx_seq_one_letter_code
_entity_poly.pdbx_strand_id
1 'polypeptide(L)'
;MARHSSILLLLLVLILAPAAADASISLRRAPSVLQRRGGGGRGAGRASPAPAPRLLFKGSRPGEFKILQVADMHYADGRSTGCLDVFPNQTATCSDLNTTAFIYRVIRDETPDLVVFTGDNIFGFDATDAAKSLDMSFEPAVSLKLPWAAVLGNHDQESTLSREGVMRHIVSMPYTLSKLNPNSFDIDGFGNYNLEIYGAEGSSLSNKSVLNLYFLDSGDYSTVPSVPGYGWIKASQQVWFKQTSSRLQKEYMRKPSAQKEGAPGLVYFHIPLPEFSSFDASNFTGVKQEGISSASINSGFFSTLLEARDVKAVFTGHDHLNDFCGKLTGIHLCYAGGFGYHAYGKAGWSRRARVVSAYLEKTVNGEWGGVKSIKTWKRLDDKYLSTIDSQVLWSKGTNGKLLFFC
;
A
#
# COMPACT_ATOMS: atom_id res chain seq x y z
N MET A 1 25.53 -42.00 -46.58
CA MET A 1 25.36 -41.95 -48.04
C MET A 1 23.88 -42.05 -48.38
N ALA A 2 23.29 -40.95 -48.87
CA ALA A 2 22.04 -40.81 -49.65
C ALA A 2 21.71 -39.30 -49.62
N ARG A 3 22.10 -38.51 -50.63
CA ARG A 3 21.27 -38.08 -51.80
C ARG A 3 19.98 -37.40 -51.32
N HIS A 4 19.70 -36.12 -51.58
CA HIS A 4 19.56 -35.46 -52.89
C HIS A 4 19.56 -33.91 -52.71
N SER A 5 20.34 -33.19 -53.50
CA SER A 5 19.91 -32.29 -54.61
C SER A 5 19.62 -30.84 -54.22
N SER A 6 20.57 -29.99 -54.62
CA SER A 6 20.49 -28.54 -54.81
C SER A 6 19.47 -28.15 -55.88
N ILE A 7 18.84 -26.97 -55.73
CA ILE A 7 18.55 -25.97 -56.79
C ILE A 7 18.04 -24.67 -56.14
N LEU A 8 18.84 -23.61 -56.32
CA LEU A 8 18.51 -22.22 -56.72
C LEU A 8 17.30 -21.48 -56.09
N LEU A 9 17.56 -20.32 -55.48
CA LEU A 9 16.69 -19.15 -55.69
C LEU A 9 17.42 -17.80 -55.54
N LEU A 10 17.19 -16.97 -56.56
CA LEU A 10 17.56 -15.56 -56.76
C LEU A 10 17.32 -14.66 -55.54
N LEU A 11 18.30 -13.80 -55.24
CA LEU A 11 18.12 -12.57 -54.46
C LEU A 11 17.51 -11.48 -55.36
N LEU A 12 16.29 -11.04 -55.04
CA LEU A 12 15.70 -9.82 -55.58
C LEU A 12 15.83 -8.71 -54.53
N VAL A 13 16.54 -7.63 -54.89
CA VAL A 13 16.62 -6.39 -54.15
C VAL A 13 15.33 -5.60 -54.38
N LEU A 14 14.58 -5.31 -53.32
CA LEU A 14 13.51 -4.31 -53.34
C LEU A 14 13.81 -3.24 -52.29
N ILE A 15 14.14 -2.06 -52.81
CA ILE A 15 14.25 -0.79 -52.11
C ILE A 15 12.82 -0.32 -51.82
N LEU A 16 12.47 -0.17 -50.54
CA LEU A 16 11.31 0.59 -50.11
C LEU A 16 11.72 1.54 -48.98
N ALA A 17 11.66 2.84 -49.30
CA ALA A 17 11.84 3.94 -48.37
C ALA A 17 10.71 3.97 -47.32
N PRO A 18 10.98 4.40 -46.07
CA PRO A 18 9.92 4.73 -45.14
C PRO A 18 9.44 6.17 -45.42
N ALA A 19 8.15 6.29 -45.72
CA ALA A 19 7.43 7.55 -45.77
C ALA A 19 7.46 8.22 -44.39
N ALA A 20 8.04 9.42 -44.33
CA ALA A 20 7.92 10.32 -43.19
C ALA A 20 6.48 10.87 -43.17
N ALA A 21 5.70 10.49 -42.16
CA ALA A 21 4.44 11.13 -41.85
C ALA A 21 4.73 12.33 -40.93
N ASP A 22 4.72 13.51 -41.54
CA ASP A 22 4.69 14.82 -40.91
C ASP A 22 3.39 14.95 -40.10
N ALA A 23 3.52 14.99 -38.77
CA ALA A 23 2.44 15.37 -37.87
C ALA A 23 2.82 16.71 -37.22
N SER A 24 2.62 17.78 -37.97
CA SER A 24 2.69 19.15 -37.47
C SER A 24 1.56 19.40 -36.46
N ILE A 25 1.85 19.23 -35.16
CA ILE A 25 0.97 19.68 -34.09
C ILE A 25 1.11 21.20 -33.99
N SER A 26 0.09 21.90 -34.48
CA SER A 26 -0.10 23.34 -34.32
C SER A 26 -0.21 23.70 -32.83
N LEU A 27 0.90 24.11 -32.22
CA LEU A 27 0.95 24.81 -30.95
C LEU A 27 0.23 26.16 -31.08
N ARG A 28 -1.06 26.21 -30.72
CA ARG A 28 -1.75 27.48 -30.51
C ARG A 28 -1.18 28.15 -29.25
N ARG A 29 -0.41 29.21 -29.47
CA ARG A 29 -0.01 30.21 -28.47
C ARG A 29 -1.24 30.67 -27.68
N ALA A 30 -1.24 30.44 -26.37
CA ALA A 30 -2.09 31.19 -25.45
C ALA A 30 -1.59 32.65 -25.38
N PRO A 31 -2.47 33.67 -25.31
CA PRO A 31 -2.04 35.04 -25.32
C PRO A 31 -1.41 35.43 -23.98
N SER A 32 -0.26 36.11 -24.07
CA SER A 32 0.37 36.84 -22.99
C SER A 32 -0.50 38.04 -22.59
N VAL A 33 -0.84 38.16 -21.31
CA VAL A 33 -1.36 39.41 -20.74
C VAL A 33 -0.49 39.76 -19.54
N LEU A 34 0.29 40.84 -19.70
CA LEU A 34 1.09 41.47 -18.66
C LEU A 34 0.47 42.85 -18.37
N GLN A 35 0.29 43.13 -17.06
CA GLN A 35 -0.02 44.43 -16.41
C GLN A 35 -1.46 44.97 -16.56
N ARG A 36 -2.12 45.60 -15.55
CA ARG A 36 -1.67 46.27 -14.30
C ARG A 36 -2.87 46.50 -13.34
N ARG A 37 -2.54 46.63 -12.03
CA ARG A 37 -3.18 47.42 -10.95
C ARG A 37 -4.52 46.95 -10.30
N GLY A 38 -4.38 46.55 -9.03
CA GLY A 38 -4.94 47.31 -7.88
C GLY A 38 -6.29 46.89 -7.30
N GLY A 39 -6.27 46.37 -6.06
CA GLY A 39 -7.37 46.54 -5.10
C GLY A 39 -8.08 45.28 -4.59
N GLY A 40 -7.75 44.86 -3.36
CA GLY A 40 -8.67 44.24 -2.40
C GLY A 40 -9.34 42.90 -2.75
N GLY A 41 -8.58 41.78 -2.70
CA GLY A 41 -9.14 40.44 -2.83
C GLY A 41 -9.44 39.80 -1.47
N ARG A 42 -10.73 39.65 -1.14
CA ARG A 42 -11.24 38.76 -0.09
C ARG A 42 -10.69 37.34 -0.29
N GLY A 43 -10.30 36.69 0.80
CA GLY A 43 -9.75 35.33 0.80
C GLY A 43 -10.62 34.37 -0.02
N ALA A 44 -10.04 33.83 -1.09
CA ALA A 44 -10.59 32.68 -1.76
C ALA A 44 -10.58 31.52 -0.76
N GLY A 45 -11.76 31.13 -0.28
CA GLY A 45 -11.91 29.92 0.49
C GLY A 45 -11.37 28.75 -0.33
N ARG A 46 -10.31 28.09 0.16
CA ARG A 46 -9.87 26.81 -0.40
C ARG A 46 -11.08 25.88 -0.40
N ALA A 47 -11.51 25.44 -1.58
CA ALA A 47 -12.55 24.42 -1.69
C ALA A 47 -12.12 23.19 -0.87
N SER A 48 -13.04 22.63 -0.09
CA SER A 48 -12.78 21.39 0.65
C SER A 48 -12.35 20.30 -0.32
N PRO A 49 -11.33 19.49 0.02
CA PRO A 49 -10.85 18.42 -0.84
C PRO A 49 -11.99 17.45 -1.19
N ALA A 50 -11.95 16.90 -2.41
CA ALA A 50 -12.98 15.98 -2.88
C ALA A 50 -13.06 14.75 -1.96
N PRO A 51 -14.26 14.40 -1.46
CA PRO A 51 -14.40 13.31 -0.51
C PRO A 51 -14.11 11.96 -1.18
N ALA A 52 -13.40 11.10 -0.47
CA ALA A 52 -13.23 9.70 -0.87
C ALA A 52 -14.56 8.95 -0.76
N PRO A 53 -14.88 8.04 -1.71
CA PRO A 53 -16.08 7.23 -1.61
C PRO A 53 -15.97 6.23 -0.45
N ARG A 54 -17.13 5.82 0.08
CA ARG A 54 -17.23 4.70 1.03
C ARG A 54 -16.61 3.44 0.40
N LEU A 55 -15.87 2.67 1.20
CA LEU A 55 -15.31 1.39 0.76
C LEU A 55 -16.36 0.28 0.86
N LEU A 56 -16.69 -0.34 -0.26
CA LEU A 56 -17.57 -1.51 -0.31
C LEU A 56 -17.16 -2.43 -1.46
N PHE A 57 -17.61 -3.68 -1.41
CA PHE A 57 -17.50 -4.61 -2.54
C PHE A 57 -18.44 -4.16 -3.66
N LYS A 58 -17.87 -3.54 -4.70
CA LYS A 58 -18.61 -2.91 -5.81
C LYS A 58 -19.18 -3.93 -6.79
N GLY A 59 -20.28 -3.56 -7.46
CA GLY A 59 -20.85 -4.37 -8.55
C GLY A 59 -19.92 -4.58 -9.75
N SER A 60 -18.92 -3.70 -9.96
CA SER A 60 -17.95 -3.83 -11.07
C SER A 60 -17.00 -5.01 -10.92
N ARG A 61 -16.77 -5.49 -9.68
CA ARG A 61 -16.05 -6.74 -9.38
C ARG A 61 -16.81 -7.51 -8.30
N PRO A 62 -17.86 -8.24 -8.68
CA PRO A 62 -18.75 -8.87 -7.72
C PRO A 62 -18.03 -9.83 -6.79
N GLY A 63 -18.05 -9.53 -5.49
CA GLY A 63 -17.50 -10.40 -4.45
C GLY A 63 -15.98 -10.35 -4.31
N GLU A 64 -15.28 -9.45 -4.98
CA GLU A 64 -13.84 -9.20 -4.79
C GLU A 64 -13.60 -7.76 -4.33
N PHE A 65 -12.70 -7.58 -3.35
CA PHE A 65 -12.18 -6.27 -2.96
C PHE A 65 -10.65 -6.33 -2.98
N LYS A 66 -10.03 -5.49 -3.80
CA LYS A 66 -8.58 -5.53 -4.06
C LYS A 66 -7.88 -4.29 -3.49
N ILE A 67 -6.82 -4.54 -2.72
CA ILE A 67 -5.93 -3.54 -2.12
C ILE A 67 -4.56 -3.66 -2.77
N LEU A 68 -4.06 -2.55 -3.31
CA LEU A 68 -2.66 -2.43 -3.73
C LEU A 68 -1.86 -1.81 -2.57
N GLN A 69 -0.85 -2.52 -2.07
CA GLN A 69 0.09 -2.01 -1.08
C GLN A 69 1.36 -1.51 -1.78
N VAL A 70 1.72 -0.26 -1.49
CA VAL A 70 2.92 0.42 -1.95
C VAL A 70 3.74 0.81 -0.72
N ALA A 71 4.99 0.36 -0.61
CA ALA A 71 5.84 0.64 0.54
C ALA A 71 7.15 1.25 0.09
N ASP A 72 7.72 2.16 0.88
CA ASP A 72 9.10 2.61 0.69
C ASP A 72 9.30 3.23 -0.69
N MET A 73 8.49 4.23 -1.02
CA MET A 73 8.68 4.99 -2.26
C MET A 73 9.94 5.86 -2.16
N HIS A 74 10.19 6.40 -0.97
CA HIS A 74 11.29 7.34 -0.71
C HIS A 74 11.26 8.46 -1.76
N TYR A 75 10.08 8.96 -2.11
CA TYR A 75 9.95 9.97 -3.15
C TYR A 75 10.57 11.29 -2.67
N ALA A 76 11.23 12.05 -3.53
CA ALA A 76 11.74 13.38 -3.18
C ALA A 76 11.29 14.40 -4.25
N ASP A 77 12.22 15.02 -4.97
CA ASP A 77 11.93 16.15 -5.85
C ASP A 77 11.58 15.72 -7.30
N GLY A 78 11.18 14.47 -7.51
CA GLY A 78 10.69 14.03 -8.81
C GLY A 78 11.82 13.86 -9.82
N ARG A 79 11.76 14.57 -10.94
CA ARG A 79 12.73 14.43 -12.05
C ARG A 79 14.18 14.73 -11.64
N SER A 80 14.39 15.58 -10.63
CA SER A 80 15.73 15.95 -10.16
C SER A 80 16.34 14.93 -9.20
N THR A 81 15.55 14.01 -8.66
CA THR A 81 16.00 12.99 -7.73
C THR A 81 16.36 11.73 -8.48
N GLY A 82 17.63 11.34 -8.45
CA GLY A 82 18.15 10.15 -9.11
C GLY A 82 17.82 8.86 -8.38
N CYS A 83 17.73 7.75 -9.11
CA CYS A 83 17.50 6.44 -8.51
C CYS A 83 18.72 5.90 -7.75
N LEU A 84 18.46 5.06 -6.75
CA LEU A 84 19.45 4.27 -6.04
C LEU A 84 19.42 2.80 -6.49
N ASP A 85 20.59 2.15 -6.44
CA ASP A 85 20.78 0.71 -6.65
C ASP A 85 20.17 0.16 -7.95
N VAL A 86 20.32 0.94 -9.04
CA VAL A 86 19.99 0.52 -10.41
C VAL A 86 21.26 0.12 -11.18
N PHE A 87 21.11 -0.52 -12.34
CA PHE A 87 22.28 -0.83 -13.17
C PHE A 87 22.97 0.46 -13.67
N PRO A 88 24.30 0.47 -13.89
CA PRO A 88 25.02 1.67 -14.32
C PRO A 88 24.47 2.33 -15.59
N ASN A 89 23.91 1.54 -16.51
CA ASN A 89 23.31 2.06 -17.75
C ASN A 89 21.94 2.74 -17.52
N GLN A 90 21.30 2.56 -16.36
CA GLN A 90 20.03 3.17 -15.99
C GLN A 90 20.21 4.48 -15.23
N THR A 91 21.32 4.64 -14.50
CA THR A 91 21.57 5.76 -13.57
C THR A 91 21.33 7.13 -14.19
N ALA A 92 21.83 7.38 -15.40
CA ALA A 92 21.74 8.69 -16.05
C ALA A 92 20.31 9.13 -16.41
N THR A 93 19.38 8.18 -16.53
CA THR A 93 17.99 8.44 -16.99
C THR A 93 16.94 8.12 -15.95
N CYS A 94 17.34 7.53 -14.82
CA CYS A 94 16.43 7.05 -13.80
C CYS A 94 16.19 8.15 -12.75
N SER A 95 14.93 8.38 -12.41
CA SER A 95 14.52 9.31 -11.34
C SER A 95 13.29 8.81 -10.59
N ASP A 96 12.78 9.57 -9.63
CA ASP A 96 11.49 9.31 -8.99
C ASP A 96 10.33 9.11 -9.99
N LEU A 97 10.43 9.69 -11.19
CA LEU A 97 9.42 9.47 -12.24
C LEU A 97 9.31 8.00 -12.67
N ASN A 98 10.34 7.18 -12.44
CA ASN A 98 10.28 5.73 -12.60
C ASN A 98 9.35 5.11 -11.55
N THR A 99 9.43 5.56 -10.30
CA THR A 99 8.48 5.21 -9.23
C THR A 99 7.06 5.60 -9.65
N THR A 100 6.83 6.85 -10.10
CA THR A 100 5.52 7.31 -10.60
C THR A 100 5.00 6.41 -11.72
N ALA A 101 5.85 6.11 -12.72
CA ALA A 101 5.49 5.28 -13.85
C ALA A 101 5.11 3.85 -13.41
N PHE A 102 5.84 3.29 -12.44
CA PHE A 102 5.52 1.99 -11.87
C PHE A 102 4.15 2.00 -11.18
N ILE A 103 3.84 3.01 -10.35
CA ILE A 103 2.53 3.16 -9.68
C ILE A 103 1.41 3.18 -10.73
N TYR A 104 1.53 4.02 -11.76
CA TYR A 104 0.54 4.08 -12.84
C TYR A 104 0.33 2.74 -13.53
N ARG A 105 1.42 2.02 -13.82
CA ARG A 105 1.36 0.72 -14.49
C ARG A 105 0.66 -0.32 -13.64
N VAL A 106 1.06 -0.48 -12.37
CA VAL A 106 0.45 -1.50 -11.49
C VAL A 106 -0.99 -1.16 -11.13
N ILE A 107 -1.34 0.11 -10.95
CA ILE A 107 -2.74 0.51 -10.73
C ILE A 107 -3.61 0.16 -11.94
N ARG A 108 -3.12 0.40 -13.17
CA ARG A 108 -3.88 0.09 -14.39
C ARG A 108 -4.04 -1.41 -14.61
N ASP A 109 -3.03 -2.20 -14.27
CA ASP A 109 -3.08 -3.67 -14.40
C ASP A 109 -3.99 -4.31 -13.33
N GLU A 110 -3.85 -3.89 -12.07
CA GLU A 110 -4.58 -4.51 -10.96
C GLU A 110 -5.98 -3.91 -10.74
N THR A 111 -6.19 -2.69 -11.21
CA THR A 111 -7.39 -1.87 -11.01
C THR A 111 -7.87 -1.89 -9.55
N PRO A 112 -7.05 -1.57 -8.53
CA PRO A 112 -7.41 -1.77 -7.12
C PRO A 112 -8.61 -0.92 -6.67
N ASP A 113 -9.34 -1.40 -5.65
CA ASP A 113 -10.40 -0.62 -4.99
C ASP A 113 -9.84 0.40 -3.98
N LEU A 114 -8.65 0.11 -3.46
CA LEU A 114 -7.92 0.93 -2.49
C LEU A 114 -6.41 0.81 -2.74
N VAL A 115 -5.70 1.94 -2.67
CA VAL A 115 -4.23 1.94 -2.55
C VAL A 115 -3.85 2.22 -1.10
N VAL A 116 -2.94 1.42 -0.53
CA VAL A 116 -2.42 1.61 0.82
C VAL A 116 -0.91 1.88 0.73
N PHE A 117 -0.50 3.06 1.18
CA PHE A 117 0.91 3.43 1.27
C PHE A 117 1.44 3.14 2.69
N THR A 118 2.42 2.26 2.81
CA THR A 118 2.89 1.76 4.12
C THR A 118 4.15 2.42 4.65
N GLY A 119 4.22 3.74 4.57
CA GLY A 119 5.29 4.55 5.14
C GLY A 119 6.49 4.73 4.21
N ASP A 120 7.37 5.64 4.63
CA ASP A 120 8.44 6.22 3.82
C ASP A 120 7.94 6.61 2.43
N ASN A 121 6.86 7.39 2.47
CA ASN A 121 6.20 7.94 1.30
C ASN A 121 7.14 8.94 0.62
N ILE A 122 7.87 9.71 1.42
CA ILE A 122 8.97 10.57 0.98
C ILE A 122 10.26 10.22 1.69
N PHE A 123 11.40 10.54 1.07
CA PHE A 123 12.70 10.52 1.72
C PHE A 123 13.06 11.93 2.18
N GLY A 124 12.86 12.21 3.47
CA GLY A 124 12.88 13.58 3.98
C GLY A 124 14.21 14.31 3.79
N PHE A 125 15.33 13.59 3.74
CA PHE A 125 16.65 14.20 3.51
C PHE A 125 16.81 14.83 2.12
N ASP A 126 16.25 14.21 1.08
CA ASP A 126 16.37 14.69 -0.31
C ASP A 126 15.12 15.43 -0.80
N ALA A 127 14.00 15.35 -0.06
CA ALA A 127 12.81 16.15 -0.31
C ALA A 127 13.03 17.60 0.15
N THR A 128 13.21 18.55 -0.77
CA THR A 128 13.44 19.96 -0.40
C THR A 128 12.19 20.67 0.11
N ASP A 129 11.01 20.19 -0.29
CA ASP A 129 9.70 20.60 0.21
C ASP A 129 8.86 19.34 0.43
N ALA A 130 8.61 19.00 1.70
CA ALA A 130 7.85 17.81 2.07
C ALA A 130 6.44 17.81 1.49
N ALA A 131 5.73 18.95 1.53
CA ALA A 131 4.35 19.04 1.05
C ALA A 131 4.28 18.78 -0.46
N LYS A 132 5.19 19.40 -1.23
CA LYS A 132 5.29 19.19 -2.67
C LYS A 132 5.69 17.75 -3.02
N SER A 133 6.59 17.15 -2.25
CA SER A 133 7.04 15.76 -2.46
C SER A 133 5.90 14.78 -2.18
N LEU A 134 5.12 14.99 -1.12
CA LEU A 134 3.89 14.23 -0.81
C LEU A 134 2.84 14.41 -1.92
N ASP A 135 2.67 15.63 -2.43
CA ASP A 135 1.75 15.90 -3.55
C ASP A 135 2.12 15.06 -4.79
N MET A 136 3.42 14.96 -5.11
CA MET A 136 3.91 14.16 -6.23
C MET A 136 3.83 12.66 -5.97
N SER A 137 4.14 12.20 -4.76
CA SER A 137 4.19 10.77 -4.43
C SER A 137 2.79 10.12 -4.49
N PHE A 138 1.75 10.84 -4.08
CA PHE A 138 0.36 10.36 -4.13
C PHE A 138 -0.40 10.79 -5.40
N GLU A 139 0.21 11.61 -6.26
CA GLU A 139 -0.39 12.10 -7.51
C GLU A 139 -1.05 10.99 -8.35
N PRO A 140 -0.45 9.79 -8.51
CA PRO A 140 -1.08 8.74 -9.31
C PRO A 140 -2.43 8.28 -8.77
N ALA A 141 -2.61 8.20 -7.45
CA ALA A 141 -3.89 7.84 -6.85
C ALA A 141 -4.89 8.99 -6.96
N VAL A 142 -4.44 10.23 -6.74
CA VAL A 142 -5.25 11.45 -6.81
C VAL A 142 -5.79 11.67 -8.23
N SER A 143 -4.92 11.61 -9.24
CA SER A 143 -5.28 11.85 -10.65
C SER A 143 -6.18 10.76 -11.22
N LEU A 144 -6.05 9.52 -10.74
CA LEU A 144 -6.94 8.42 -11.10
C LEU A 144 -8.23 8.39 -10.24
N LYS A 145 -8.40 9.33 -9.31
CA LYS A 145 -9.56 9.43 -8.41
C LYS A 145 -9.78 8.14 -7.61
N LEU A 146 -8.70 7.46 -7.25
CA LEU A 146 -8.74 6.22 -6.50
C LEU A 146 -8.75 6.53 -5.01
N PRO A 147 -9.55 5.81 -4.21
CA PRO A 147 -9.44 5.88 -2.76
C PRO A 147 -8.05 5.39 -2.35
N TRP A 148 -7.42 6.12 -1.43
CA TRP A 148 -6.11 5.73 -0.91
C TRP A 148 -5.96 6.05 0.57
N ALA A 149 -5.08 5.35 1.27
CA ALA A 149 -4.76 5.56 2.67
C ALA A 149 -3.25 5.43 2.87
N ALA A 150 -2.71 6.09 3.90
CA ALA A 150 -1.28 6.07 4.18
C ALA A 150 -1.02 5.96 5.70
N VAL A 151 0.06 5.25 6.04
CA VAL A 151 0.75 5.37 7.33
C VAL A 151 2.09 6.06 7.12
N LEU A 152 2.68 6.52 8.22
CA LEU A 152 3.97 7.20 8.23
C LEU A 152 5.10 6.19 8.45
N GLY A 153 6.23 6.42 7.78
CA GLY A 153 7.50 5.78 8.08
C GLY A 153 8.43 6.69 8.87
N ASN A 154 9.65 6.23 9.11
CA ASN A 154 10.67 6.99 9.84
C ASN A 154 11.18 8.18 9.01
N HIS A 155 11.28 8.05 7.69
CA HIS A 155 11.85 9.09 6.82
C HIS A 155 10.89 10.24 6.48
N ASP A 156 9.58 10.05 6.69
CA ASP A 156 8.57 10.99 6.22
C ASP A 156 8.67 12.39 6.87
N GLN A 157 9.26 12.50 8.06
CA GLN A 157 9.31 13.73 8.86
C GLN A 157 10.66 14.46 8.84
N GLU A 158 11.61 14.01 8.02
CA GLU A 158 12.99 14.51 8.05
C GLU A 158 13.21 15.74 7.15
N SER A 159 12.14 16.24 6.52
CA SER A 159 12.12 17.42 5.64
C SER A 159 11.49 18.64 6.36
N THR A 160 10.76 19.48 5.63
CA THR A 160 10.21 20.78 6.09
C THR A 160 8.94 20.67 6.94
N LEU A 161 8.36 19.48 7.10
CA LEU A 161 7.18 19.22 7.92
C LEU A 161 7.51 18.30 9.10
N SER A 162 6.92 18.61 10.26
CA SER A 162 6.91 17.66 11.39
C SER A 162 6.08 16.42 11.08
N ARG A 163 6.21 15.34 11.85
CA ARG A 163 5.38 14.13 11.74
C ARG A 163 3.88 14.45 11.70
N GLU A 164 3.44 15.34 12.59
CA GLU A 164 2.05 15.82 12.61
C GLU A 164 1.72 16.61 11.34
N GLY A 165 2.63 17.48 10.90
CA GLY A 165 2.48 18.27 9.68
C GLY A 165 2.31 17.40 8.44
N VAL A 166 3.11 16.34 8.32
CA VAL A 166 3.00 15.33 7.25
C VAL A 166 1.61 14.69 7.27
N MET A 167 1.17 14.19 8.42
CA MET A 167 -0.15 13.55 8.53
C MET A 167 -1.28 14.54 8.21
N ARG A 168 -1.18 15.78 8.70
CA ARG A 168 -2.16 16.86 8.40
C ARG A 168 -2.19 17.20 6.92
N HIS A 169 -1.06 17.18 6.24
CA HIS A 169 -1.00 17.37 4.79
C HIS A 169 -1.71 16.20 4.08
N ILE A 170 -1.33 14.95 4.41
CA ILE A 170 -1.91 13.73 3.83
C ILE A 170 -3.45 13.73 3.93
N VAL A 171 -4.02 14.00 5.12
CA VAL A 171 -5.49 13.97 5.32
C VAL A 171 -6.21 15.11 4.59
N SER A 172 -5.50 16.14 4.16
CA SER A 172 -6.06 17.26 3.40
C SER A 172 -6.10 17.00 1.89
N MET A 173 -5.49 15.91 1.41
CA MET A 173 -5.39 15.61 0.00
C MET A 173 -6.67 14.98 -0.56
N PRO A 174 -7.01 15.21 -1.85
CA PRO A 174 -8.20 14.62 -2.47
C PRO A 174 -8.19 13.09 -2.44
N TYR A 175 -9.37 12.49 -2.28
CA TYR A 175 -9.60 11.04 -2.31
C TYR A 175 -8.85 10.22 -1.24
N THR A 176 -8.17 10.89 -0.30
CA THR A 176 -7.58 10.21 0.85
C THR A 176 -8.67 9.71 1.80
N LEU A 177 -8.45 8.53 2.34
CA LEU A 177 -9.20 7.93 3.44
C LEU A 177 -8.38 7.97 4.74
N SER A 178 -7.14 8.43 4.68
CA SER A 178 -6.29 8.66 5.84
C SER A 178 -6.99 9.58 6.84
N LYS A 179 -6.80 9.32 8.13
CA LYS A 179 -7.40 10.14 9.20
C LYS A 179 -6.34 10.52 10.21
N LEU A 180 -6.55 11.66 10.87
CA LEU A 180 -5.84 11.96 12.11
C LEU A 180 -6.26 10.96 13.20
N ASN A 181 -5.56 10.99 14.33
CA ASN A 181 -5.90 10.20 15.50
C ASN A 181 -7.37 10.44 15.92
N PRO A 182 -8.04 9.43 16.49
CA PRO A 182 -9.39 9.59 17.03
C PRO A 182 -9.40 10.59 18.20
N ASN A 183 -10.26 11.61 18.11
CA ASN A 183 -10.39 12.65 19.14
C ASN A 183 -10.77 12.14 20.54
N SER A 184 -11.31 10.92 20.64
CA SER A 184 -11.73 10.32 21.92
C SER A 184 -10.61 9.64 22.70
N PHE A 185 -9.37 9.65 22.18
CA PHE A 185 -8.22 9.01 22.81
C PHE A 185 -7.02 9.95 22.80
N ASP A 186 -6.33 10.00 23.94
CA ASP A 186 -4.93 10.41 23.95
C ASP A 186 -4.10 9.21 23.49
N ILE A 187 -3.51 9.31 22.31
CA ILE A 187 -2.88 8.20 21.60
C ILE A 187 -1.57 8.67 20.96
N ASP A 188 -0.52 7.88 21.19
CA ASP A 188 0.82 8.14 20.68
C ASP A 188 0.88 8.11 19.14
N GLY A 189 1.81 8.89 18.58
CA GLY A 189 2.04 8.99 17.14
C GLY A 189 0.94 9.76 16.42
N PHE A 190 0.91 9.67 15.09
CA PHE A 190 -0.05 10.37 14.23
C PHE A 190 -0.59 9.45 13.14
N GLY A 191 -1.90 9.50 12.90
CA GLY A 191 -2.51 8.68 11.86
C GLY A 191 -2.84 7.27 12.31
N ASN A 192 -3.27 7.11 13.56
CA ASN A 192 -3.87 5.86 14.05
C ASN A 192 -5.36 5.84 13.72
N TYR A 193 -5.80 4.98 12.79
CA TYR A 193 -7.19 4.96 12.36
C TYR A 193 -7.64 3.60 11.83
N ASN A 194 -8.96 3.44 11.75
CA ASN A 194 -9.60 2.28 11.15
C ASN A 194 -10.42 2.69 9.92
N LEU A 195 -10.36 1.84 8.90
CA LEU A 195 -11.25 1.87 7.74
C LEU A 195 -12.11 0.60 7.71
N GLU A 196 -13.40 0.79 7.49
CA GLU A 196 -14.40 -0.26 7.38
C GLU A 196 -14.70 -0.51 5.90
N ILE A 197 -14.58 -1.76 5.45
CA ILE A 197 -15.00 -2.20 4.12
C ILE A 197 -16.34 -2.89 4.27
N TYR A 198 -17.37 -2.31 3.67
CA TYR A 198 -18.74 -2.78 3.78
C TYR A 198 -19.05 -3.90 2.79
N GLY A 199 -20.07 -4.71 3.09
CA GLY A 199 -20.50 -5.82 2.24
C GLY A 199 -20.91 -5.39 0.83
N ALA A 200 -21.20 -6.38 -0.02
CA ALA A 200 -21.55 -6.14 -1.42
C ALA A 200 -22.67 -5.11 -1.59
N GLU A 201 -22.53 -4.25 -2.59
CA GLU A 201 -23.55 -3.27 -2.96
C GLU A 201 -24.91 -3.95 -3.18
N GLY A 202 -25.96 -3.39 -2.60
CA GLY A 202 -27.32 -3.96 -2.67
C GLY A 202 -27.57 -5.21 -1.81
N SER A 203 -26.56 -5.75 -1.11
CA SER A 203 -26.74 -6.90 -0.21
C SER A 203 -27.28 -6.51 1.17
N SER A 204 -27.74 -7.50 1.93
CA SER A 204 -28.12 -7.36 3.35
C SER A 204 -26.96 -6.94 4.27
N LEU A 205 -25.72 -6.96 3.76
CA LEU A 205 -24.49 -6.54 4.43
C LEU A 205 -23.91 -5.23 3.88
N SER A 206 -24.57 -4.57 2.92
CA SER A 206 -24.11 -3.29 2.32
C SER A 206 -23.89 -2.17 3.34
N ASN A 207 -24.56 -2.23 4.49
CA ASN A 207 -24.40 -1.27 5.60
C ASN A 207 -23.65 -1.85 6.81
N LYS A 208 -22.98 -3.00 6.66
CA LYS A 208 -22.19 -3.64 7.71
C LYS A 208 -20.74 -3.85 7.24
N SER A 209 -19.77 -3.46 8.08
CA SER A 209 -18.35 -3.73 7.81
C SER A 209 -18.11 -5.24 7.81
N VAL A 210 -17.57 -5.78 6.71
CA VAL A 210 -17.25 -7.20 6.54
C VAL A 210 -15.74 -7.47 6.55
N LEU A 211 -14.92 -6.42 6.48
CA LEU A 211 -13.46 -6.44 6.57
C LEU A 211 -12.98 -5.12 7.19
N ASN A 212 -12.13 -5.21 8.20
CA ASN A 212 -11.60 -4.03 8.90
C ASN A 212 -10.12 -3.86 8.60
N LEU A 213 -9.73 -2.63 8.25
CA LEU A 213 -8.33 -2.26 8.08
C LEU A 213 -7.92 -1.38 9.26
N TYR A 214 -6.80 -1.68 9.89
CA TYR A 214 -6.24 -0.92 11.00
C TYR A 214 -4.90 -0.34 10.58
N PHE A 215 -4.74 0.97 10.75
CA PHE A 215 -3.55 1.72 10.40
C PHE A 215 -2.96 2.29 11.67
N LEU A 216 -1.67 2.04 11.90
CA LEU A 216 -0.97 2.50 13.10
C LEU A 216 0.33 3.21 12.72
N ASP A 217 0.64 4.23 13.49
CA ASP A 217 1.97 4.84 13.49
C ASP A 217 2.93 3.95 14.28
N SER A 218 3.82 3.22 13.59
CA SER A 218 4.83 2.39 14.28
C SER A 218 5.92 3.20 14.99
N GLY A 219 5.93 4.52 14.82
CA GLY A 219 6.95 5.42 15.31
C GLY A 219 8.06 5.68 14.29
N ASP A 220 9.10 6.33 14.79
CA ASP A 220 10.36 6.65 14.11
C ASP A 220 11.51 5.97 14.89
N TYR A 221 12.49 6.71 15.40
CA TYR A 221 13.50 6.21 16.33
C TYR A 221 13.00 6.20 17.78
N SER A 222 13.65 5.39 18.61
CA SER A 222 13.40 5.35 20.05
C SER A 222 13.74 6.70 20.69
N THR A 223 12.80 7.23 21.47
CA THR A 223 12.98 8.45 22.28
C THR A 223 13.53 8.16 23.68
N VAL A 224 13.72 6.88 24.02
CA VAL A 224 14.26 6.45 25.31
C VAL A 224 15.79 6.36 25.20
N PRO A 225 16.58 7.18 25.91
CA PRO A 225 18.02 7.28 25.69
C PRO A 225 18.80 5.97 25.84
N SER A 226 18.33 5.05 26.68
CA SER A 226 18.96 3.74 26.91
C SER A 226 18.58 2.67 25.88
N VAL A 227 17.64 2.96 24.98
CA VAL A 227 17.13 2.03 23.99
C VAL A 227 17.50 2.55 22.59
N PRO A 228 18.54 1.99 21.95
CA PRO A 228 18.94 2.42 20.61
C PRO A 228 17.99 1.89 19.53
N GLY A 229 18.09 2.49 18.34
CA GLY A 229 17.37 2.05 17.14
C GLY A 229 15.93 2.55 17.08
N TYR A 230 15.07 1.73 16.47
CA TYR A 230 13.69 2.13 16.15
C TYR A 230 12.75 2.14 17.34
N GLY A 231 11.75 3.02 17.25
CA GLY A 231 10.61 3.08 18.15
C GLY A 231 9.66 1.90 17.97
N TRP A 232 8.60 1.87 18.78
CA TRP A 232 7.63 0.77 18.80
C TRP A 232 6.21 1.30 19.02
N ILE A 233 5.23 0.50 18.61
CA ILE A 233 3.81 0.74 18.87
C ILE A 233 3.57 0.76 20.38
N LYS A 234 3.07 1.90 20.88
CA LYS A 234 2.92 2.22 22.30
C LYS A 234 1.65 1.63 22.89
N ALA A 235 1.61 1.54 24.22
CA ALA A 235 0.49 0.96 24.95
C ALA A 235 -0.85 1.67 24.65
N SER A 236 -0.85 3.00 24.49
CA SER A 236 -2.04 3.78 24.14
C SER A 236 -2.65 3.34 22.80
N GLN A 237 -1.81 3.08 21.80
CA GLN A 237 -2.22 2.58 20.49
C GLN A 237 -2.76 1.15 20.57
N GLN A 238 -2.16 0.30 21.40
CA GLN A 238 -2.67 -1.06 21.66
C GLN A 238 -4.05 -1.03 22.31
N VAL A 239 -4.26 -0.14 23.30
CA VAL A 239 -5.56 0.05 23.96
C VAL A 239 -6.62 0.51 22.94
N TRP A 240 -6.30 1.51 22.13
CA TRP A 240 -7.19 1.97 21.06
C TRP A 240 -7.54 0.83 20.09
N PHE A 241 -6.56 0.06 19.64
CA PHE A 241 -6.77 -1.08 18.76
C PHE A 241 -7.72 -2.11 19.39
N LYS A 242 -7.45 -2.54 20.65
CA LYS A 242 -8.29 -3.53 21.35
C LYS A 242 -9.74 -3.07 21.46
N GLN A 243 -9.97 -1.80 21.81
CA GLN A 243 -11.32 -1.25 21.93
C GLN A 243 -12.02 -1.14 20.57
N THR A 244 -11.30 -0.70 19.54
CA THR A 244 -11.81 -0.59 18.18
C THR A 244 -12.18 -1.96 17.62
N SER A 245 -11.29 -2.95 17.72
CA SER A 245 -11.56 -4.33 17.28
C SER A 245 -12.75 -4.93 18.03
N SER A 246 -12.80 -4.82 19.37
CA SER A 246 -13.92 -5.35 20.16
C SER A 246 -15.26 -4.75 19.74
N ARG A 247 -15.32 -3.43 19.50
CA ARG A 247 -16.52 -2.74 19.02
C ARG A 247 -16.94 -3.26 17.64
N LEU A 248 -16.01 -3.33 16.70
CA LEU A 248 -16.30 -3.77 15.32
C LEU A 248 -16.77 -5.22 15.26
N GLN A 249 -16.17 -6.11 16.07
CA GLN A 249 -16.61 -7.49 16.18
C GLN A 249 -18.04 -7.59 16.72
N LYS A 250 -18.39 -6.81 17.75
CA LYS A 250 -19.77 -6.75 18.29
C LYS A 250 -20.76 -6.25 17.24
N GLU A 251 -20.42 -5.19 16.50
CA GLU A 251 -21.27 -4.67 15.43
C GLU A 251 -21.48 -5.71 14.32
N TYR A 252 -20.44 -6.44 13.94
CA TYR A 252 -20.53 -7.49 12.93
C TYR A 252 -21.46 -8.65 13.34
N MET A 253 -21.52 -8.97 14.63
CA MET A 253 -22.41 -10.00 15.17
C MET A 253 -23.83 -9.50 15.49
N ARG A 254 -24.10 -8.19 15.37
CA ARG A 254 -25.41 -7.60 15.69
C ARG A 254 -26.48 -7.88 14.63
N LYS A 255 -27.75 -7.97 15.04
CA LYS A 255 -28.92 -8.02 14.13
C LYS A 255 -29.04 -6.74 13.28
N PRO A 256 -29.75 -6.75 12.13
CA PRO A 256 -30.56 -7.84 11.57
C PRO A 256 -29.74 -8.93 10.86
N SER A 257 -28.60 -8.57 10.26
CA SER A 257 -27.75 -9.49 9.48
C SER A 257 -26.59 -10.03 10.31
N ALA A 258 -26.88 -10.69 11.44
CA ALA A 258 -25.86 -11.21 12.35
C ALA A 258 -24.98 -12.27 11.67
N GLN A 259 -23.66 -12.18 11.91
CA GLN A 259 -22.68 -13.13 11.38
C GLN A 259 -22.19 -14.05 12.51
N LYS A 260 -21.75 -15.27 12.15
CA LYS A 260 -21.40 -16.32 13.13
C LYS A 260 -20.04 -16.14 13.80
N GLU A 261 -19.11 -15.49 13.12
CA GLU A 261 -17.74 -15.23 13.58
C GLU A 261 -17.42 -13.75 13.34
N GLY A 262 -16.38 -13.22 13.99
CA GLY A 262 -15.92 -11.85 13.76
C GLY A 262 -15.47 -11.60 12.32
N ALA A 263 -15.67 -10.39 11.81
CA ALA A 263 -15.13 -9.98 10.51
C ALA A 263 -13.59 -10.02 10.56
N PRO A 264 -12.90 -10.51 9.52
CA PRO A 264 -11.44 -10.49 9.50
C PRO A 264 -10.90 -9.05 9.52
N GLY A 265 -9.74 -8.90 10.15
CA GLY A 265 -8.97 -7.66 10.21
C GLY A 265 -7.63 -7.77 9.49
N LEU A 266 -7.16 -6.66 8.91
CA LEU A 266 -5.81 -6.49 8.37
C LEU A 266 -5.16 -5.27 9.02
N VAL A 267 -3.89 -5.37 9.37
CA VAL A 267 -3.15 -4.31 10.06
C VAL A 267 -2.02 -3.81 9.17
N TYR A 268 -1.83 -2.49 9.12
CA TYR A 268 -0.81 -1.81 8.35
C TYR A 268 -0.03 -0.84 9.25
N PHE A 269 1.29 -0.94 9.20
CA PHE A 269 2.24 0.00 9.81
C PHE A 269 3.57 -0.12 9.05
N HIS A 270 4.56 0.72 9.37
CA HIS A 270 5.77 0.79 8.56
C HIS A 270 6.92 -0.08 9.10
N ILE A 271 7.31 0.12 10.36
CA ILE A 271 8.43 -0.58 11.01
C ILE A 271 7.95 -1.96 11.48
N PRO A 272 8.63 -3.05 11.11
CA PRO A 272 8.22 -4.42 11.44
C PRO A 272 8.22 -4.66 12.96
N LEU A 273 7.37 -5.59 13.40
CA LEU A 273 7.41 -6.08 14.78
C LEU A 273 8.62 -7.01 14.99
N PRO A 274 9.13 -7.15 16.23
CA PRO A 274 10.20 -8.09 16.54
C PRO A 274 9.92 -9.53 16.09
N GLU A 275 8.66 -9.95 16.06
CA GLU A 275 8.21 -11.28 15.62
C GLU A 275 8.51 -11.58 14.15
N PHE A 276 8.79 -10.59 13.30
CA PHE A 276 9.28 -10.84 11.94
C PHE A 276 10.65 -11.56 11.94
N SER A 277 11.41 -11.48 13.03
CA SER A 277 12.66 -12.22 13.21
C SER A 277 12.48 -13.72 13.41
N SER A 278 11.25 -14.19 13.67
CA SER A 278 10.96 -15.62 13.86
C SER A 278 10.95 -16.42 12.56
N PHE A 279 11.08 -15.76 11.40
CA PHE A 279 11.05 -16.42 10.10
C PHE A 279 12.44 -16.70 9.52
N ASP A 280 12.56 -17.89 8.96
CA ASP A 280 13.68 -18.38 8.16
C ASP A 280 13.16 -18.88 6.80
N ALA A 281 14.06 -19.23 5.87
CA ALA A 281 13.67 -19.58 4.51
C ALA A 281 12.75 -20.81 4.40
N SER A 282 12.56 -21.60 5.47
CA SER A 282 11.69 -22.78 5.47
C SER A 282 10.22 -22.48 5.79
N ASN A 283 9.91 -21.29 6.30
CA ASN A 283 8.60 -21.00 6.91
C ASN A 283 7.91 -19.71 6.39
N PHE A 284 8.35 -19.18 5.24
CA PHE A 284 7.70 -18.08 4.54
C PHE A 284 7.58 -18.33 3.03
N THR A 285 6.72 -17.55 2.36
CA THR A 285 6.73 -17.41 0.90
C THR A 285 7.29 -16.04 0.53
N GLY A 286 8.20 -15.98 -0.44
CA GLY A 286 8.94 -14.79 -0.87
C GLY A 286 10.43 -14.89 -0.58
N VAL A 287 11.10 -13.76 -0.37
CA VAL A 287 12.54 -13.69 -0.15
C VAL A 287 12.86 -12.77 1.03
N LYS A 288 13.82 -13.20 1.85
CA LYS A 288 14.48 -12.42 2.89
C LYS A 288 15.94 -12.20 2.49
N GLN A 289 16.33 -10.96 2.17
CA GLN A 289 17.69 -10.63 1.70
C GLN A 289 18.47 -9.76 2.68
N GLU A 290 17.83 -9.28 3.74
CA GLU A 290 18.49 -8.48 4.77
C GLU A 290 17.98 -8.83 6.18
N GLY A 291 18.55 -8.16 7.19
CA GLY A 291 18.11 -8.26 8.57
C GLY A 291 16.67 -7.80 8.75
N ILE A 292 16.13 -8.02 9.95
CA ILE A 292 14.82 -7.47 10.34
C ILE A 292 15.11 -6.22 11.16
N SER A 293 14.75 -5.05 10.64
CA SER A 293 15.01 -3.76 11.30
C SER A 293 13.83 -3.37 12.20
N SER A 294 13.43 -4.27 13.09
CA SER A 294 12.37 -4.00 14.07
C SER A 294 12.88 -3.18 15.25
N ALA A 295 11.96 -2.65 16.06
CA ALA A 295 12.27 -2.12 17.37
C ALA A 295 13.08 -3.14 18.22
N SER A 296 14.04 -2.65 19.01
CA SER A 296 14.76 -3.50 19.97
C SER A 296 13.88 -3.93 21.16
N ILE A 297 12.79 -3.20 21.40
CA ILE A 297 11.81 -3.49 22.44
C ILE A 297 10.57 -4.14 21.83
N ASN A 298 10.24 -5.34 22.32
CA ASN A 298 8.94 -5.94 22.05
C ASN A 298 7.88 -5.35 22.99
N SER A 299 6.99 -4.54 22.44
CA SER A 299 5.92 -3.88 23.19
C SER A 299 4.71 -4.78 23.51
N GLY A 300 4.69 -6.01 23.00
CA GLY A 300 3.58 -6.94 23.15
C GLY A 300 2.44 -6.74 22.15
N PHE A 301 2.63 -5.92 21.10
CA PHE A 301 1.54 -5.68 20.14
C PHE A 301 1.12 -6.94 19.39
N PHE A 302 2.04 -7.84 19.03
CA PHE A 302 1.67 -9.11 18.42
C PHE A 302 0.76 -9.95 19.34
N SER A 303 1.06 -10.02 20.63
CA SER A 303 0.18 -10.66 21.63
C SER A 303 -1.20 -10.00 21.67
N THR A 304 -1.25 -8.67 21.63
CA THR A 304 -2.50 -7.91 21.50
C THR A 304 -3.31 -8.31 20.25
N LEU A 305 -2.66 -8.54 19.10
CA LEU A 305 -3.33 -9.00 17.88
C LEU A 305 -3.88 -10.43 18.03
N LEU A 306 -3.12 -11.34 18.65
CA LEU A 306 -3.56 -12.72 18.93
C LEU A 306 -4.80 -12.75 19.83
N GLU A 307 -4.81 -11.95 20.90
CA GLU A 307 -5.93 -11.83 21.82
C GLU A 307 -7.20 -11.28 21.16
N ALA A 308 -7.05 -10.36 20.20
CA ALA A 308 -8.16 -9.77 19.47
C ALA A 308 -8.86 -10.75 18.52
N ARG A 309 -8.12 -11.75 18.00
CA ARG A 309 -8.58 -12.88 17.14
C ARG A 309 -9.17 -12.50 15.78
N ASP A 310 -9.49 -11.25 15.51
CA ASP A 310 -10.02 -10.80 14.22
C ASP A 310 -8.92 -10.64 13.17
N VAL A 311 -7.70 -10.24 13.57
CA VAL A 311 -6.59 -9.97 12.64
C VAL A 311 -6.05 -11.24 12.00
N LYS A 312 -5.93 -11.22 10.67
CA LYS A 312 -5.45 -12.36 9.86
C LYS A 312 -4.10 -12.11 9.21
N ALA A 313 -3.77 -10.85 8.95
CA ALA A 313 -2.47 -10.46 8.42
C ALA A 313 -2.06 -9.05 8.86
N VAL A 314 -0.75 -8.87 8.92
CA VAL A 314 -0.03 -7.63 9.19
C VAL A 314 0.85 -7.35 7.98
N PHE A 315 0.84 -6.10 7.54
CA PHE A 315 1.57 -5.64 6.36
C PHE A 315 2.50 -4.47 6.72
N THR A 316 3.75 -4.58 6.29
CA THR A 316 4.83 -3.64 6.64
C THR A 316 5.73 -3.31 5.45
N GLY A 317 6.51 -2.23 5.55
CA GLY A 317 7.57 -1.82 4.63
C GLY A 317 8.95 -1.90 5.28
N HIS A 318 9.72 -0.82 5.19
CA HIS A 318 10.95 -0.52 5.95
C HIS A 318 12.20 -1.32 5.53
N ASP A 319 12.12 -2.64 5.47
CA ASP A 319 13.22 -3.50 4.98
C ASP A 319 13.00 -3.81 3.48
N HIS A 320 13.60 -3.00 2.59
CA HIS A 320 13.25 -2.93 1.17
C HIS A 320 13.61 -4.19 0.37
N LEU A 321 14.60 -4.94 0.82
CA LEU A 321 15.07 -6.18 0.21
C LEU A 321 14.33 -7.42 0.73
N ASN A 322 13.52 -7.26 1.78
CA ASN A 322 12.62 -8.29 2.29
C ASN A 322 11.23 -8.15 1.64
N ASP A 323 10.70 -9.24 1.10
CA ASP A 323 9.36 -9.25 0.49
C ASP A 323 8.55 -10.51 0.86
N PHE A 324 9.01 -11.19 1.91
CA PHE A 324 8.41 -12.42 2.38
C PHE A 324 7.11 -12.19 3.14
N CYS A 325 6.32 -13.25 3.28
CA CYS A 325 5.11 -13.29 4.06
C CYS A 325 4.99 -14.69 4.68
N GLY A 326 5.02 -14.74 6.01
CA GLY A 326 5.07 -15.98 6.79
C GLY A 326 3.97 -16.00 7.85
N LYS A 327 3.52 -17.20 8.25
CA LYS A 327 2.46 -17.37 9.23
C LYS A 327 3.03 -17.70 10.61
N LEU A 328 2.79 -16.82 11.59
CA LEU A 328 3.14 -17.03 12.98
C LEU A 328 1.87 -17.08 13.84
N THR A 329 1.66 -18.18 14.56
CA THR A 329 0.56 -18.36 15.53
C THR A 329 -0.83 -17.94 14.97
N GLY A 330 -1.08 -18.23 13.69
CA GLY A 330 -2.38 -17.94 13.05
C GLY A 330 -2.47 -16.59 12.31
N ILE A 331 -1.49 -15.71 12.44
CA ILE A 331 -1.44 -14.40 11.77
C ILE A 331 -0.31 -14.39 10.74
N HIS A 332 -0.56 -13.86 9.54
CA HIS A 332 0.49 -13.64 8.55
C HIS A 332 1.22 -12.32 8.79
N LEU A 333 2.55 -12.33 8.74
CA LEU A 333 3.41 -11.15 8.86
C LEU A 333 4.12 -10.97 7.52
N CYS A 334 3.82 -9.87 6.81
CA CYS A 334 4.14 -9.74 5.38
C CYS A 334 4.82 -8.41 5.06
N TYR A 335 6.01 -8.46 4.48
CA TYR A 335 6.65 -7.32 3.84
C TYR A 335 6.07 -7.03 2.47
N ALA A 336 5.93 -5.77 2.10
CA ALA A 336 5.57 -5.38 0.74
C ALA A 336 6.73 -5.59 -0.26
N GLY A 337 7.96 -5.42 0.21
CA GLY A 337 9.15 -5.19 -0.63
C GLY A 337 9.30 -3.73 -1.03
N GLY A 338 10.54 -3.34 -1.37
CA GLY A 338 10.86 -1.97 -1.77
C GLY A 338 10.25 -1.59 -3.13
N PHE A 339 9.40 -0.57 -3.12
CA PHE A 339 8.70 -0.08 -4.30
C PHE A 339 9.49 1.03 -5.02
N GLY A 340 10.03 1.97 -4.26
CA GLY A 340 10.64 3.19 -4.77
C GLY A 340 11.95 2.97 -5.50
N TYR A 341 12.22 3.78 -6.52
CA TYR A 341 13.50 3.78 -7.20
C TYR A 341 14.55 4.68 -6.53
N HIS A 342 14.15 5.68 -5.74
CA HIS A 342 15.05 6.45 -4.88
C HIS A 342 15.26 5.79 -3.51
N ALA A 343 14.40 4.83 -3.14
CA ALA A 343 14.64 3.96 -2.00
C ALA A 343 15.86 3.07 -2.25
N TYR A 344 16.64 2.78 -1.19
CA TYR A 344 17.72 1.80 -1.30
C TYR A 344 17.17 0.45 -1.80
N GLY A 345 18.01 -0.32 -2.47
CA GLY A 345 17.63 -1.54 -3.16
C GLY A 345 18.82 -2.37 -3.58
N LYS A 346 18.65 -3.11 -4.68
CA LYS A 346 19.71 -3.97 -5.22
C LYS A 346 19.57 -4.04 -6.74
N ALA A 347 20.64 -3.68 -7.45
CA ALA A 347 20.63 -3.78 -8.91
C ALA A 347 20.35 -5.23 -9.35
N GLY A 348 19.41 -5.40 -10.29
CA GLY A 348 18.93 -6.72 -10.71
C GLY A 348 17.82 -7.34 -9.84
N TRP A 349 17.41 -6.65 -8.77
CA TRP A 349 16.27 -7.05 -7.94
C TRP A 349 15.08 -6.12 -8.23
N SER A 350 14.17 -6.54 -9.13
CA SER A 350 13.05 -5.70 -9.60
C SER A 350 12.24 -5.14 -8.46
N ARG A 351 11.98 -3.82 -8.45
CA ARG A 351 11.07 -3.16 -7.51
C ARG A 351 9.70 -3.86 -7.52
N ARG A 352 8.93 -3.78 -6.43
CA ARG A 352 7.68 -4.55 -6.36
C ARG A 352 6.60 -3.91 -5.49
N ALA A 353 5.37 -4.28 -5.77
CA ALA A 353 4.21 -4.00 -4.94
C ALA A 353 3.55 -5.30 -4.50
N ARG A 354 2.91 -5.26 -3.33
CA ARG A 354 2.07 -6.36 -2.86
C ARG A 354 0.60 -6.05 -3.16
N VAL A 355 -0.14 -7.06 -3.59
CA VAL A 355 -1.57 -7.00 -3.80
C VAL A 355 -2.24 -7.92 -2.81
N VAL A 356 -3.34 -7.46 -2.20
CA VAL A 356 -4.17 -8.23 -1.28
C VAL A 356 -5.59 -8.21 -1.81
N SER A 357 -6.22 -9.39 -1.92
CA SER A 357 -7.58 -9.51 -2.42
C SER A 357 -8.44 -10.31 -1.45
N ALA A 358 -9.54 -9.72 -1.01
CA ALA A 358 -10.55 -10.33 -0.17
C ALA A 358 -11.74 -10.77 -1.04
N TYR A 359 -12.28 -11.95 -0.75
CA TYR A 359 -13.39 -12.54 -1.51
C TYR A 359 -14.56 -12.82 -0.59
N LEU A 360 -15.76 -12.42 -0.98
CA LEU A 360 -17.00 -12.72 -0.25
C LEU A 360 -17.44 -14.17 -0.45
N GLU A 361 -18.15 -14.69 0.54
CA GLU A 361 -18.92 -15.92 0.42
C GLU A 361 -20.18 -15.67 -0.40
N LYS A 362 -20.52 -16.58 -1.31
CA LYS A 362 -21.84 -16.63 -1.93
C LYS A 362 -22.67 -17.71 -1.25
N THR A 363 -23.81 -17.35 -0.68
CA THR A 363 -24.69 -18.30 0.03
C THR A 363 -25.38 -19.24 -0.96
N VAL A 364 -25.98 -20.31 -0.44
CA VAL A 364 -26.77 -21.26 -1.24
C VAL A 364 -27.92 -20.61 -2.00
N ASN A 365 -28.43 -19.48 -1.49
CA ASN A 365 -29.51 -18.71 -2.11
C ASN A 365 -28.99 -17.66 -3.11
N GLY A 366 -27.67 -17.62 -3.35
CA GLY A 366 -27.03 -16.68 -4.27
C GLY A 366 -26.74 -15.30 -3.68
N GLU A 367 -27.03 -15.08 -2.39
CA GLU A 367 -26.75 -13.80 -1.70
C GLU A 367 -25.28 -13.68 -1.30
N TRP A 368 -24.77 -12.45 -1.23
CA TRP A 368 -23.43 -12.17 -0.71
C TRP A 368 -23.42 -12.20 0.82
N GLY A 369 -22.56 -13.06 1.38
CA GLY A 369 -22.22 -13.13 2.80
C GLY A 369 -20.97 -12.32 3.13
N GLY A 370 -20.41 -12.58 4.32
CA GLY A 370 -19.13 -12.00 4.75
C GLY A 370 -17.93 -12.50 3.97
N VAL A 371 -16.73 -12.02 4.33
CA VAL A 371 -15.48 -12.46 3.69
C VAL A 371 -15.26 -13.97 3.92
N LYS A 372 -15.00 -14.68 2.83
CA LYS A 372 -14.67 -16.11 2.78
C LYS A 372 -13.17 -16.37 2.77
N SER A 373 -12.40 -15.58 2.03
CA SER A 373 -10.96 -15.81 1.90
C SER A 373 -10.21 -14.54 1.58
N ILE A 374 -8.94 -14.51 1.98
CA ILE A 374 -7.99 -13.41 1.69
C ILE A 374 -6.76 -14.04 1.04
N LYS A 375 -6.34 -13.48 -0.09
CA LYS A 375 -5.17 -13.90 -0.87
C LYS A 375 -4.22 -12.73 -1.04
N THR A 376 -2.95 -13.02 -1.29
CA THR A 376 -1.95 -12.02 -1.66
C THR A 376 -1.01 -12.55 -2.73
N TRP A 377 -0.44 -11.65 -3.52
CA TRP A 377 0.64 -11.88 -4.47
C TRP A 377 1.47 -10.59 -4.58
N LYS A 378 2.58 -10.63 -5.32
CA LYS A 378 3.36 -9.43 -5.65
C LYS A 378 3.41 -9.20 -7.15
N ARG A 379 3.60 -7.94 -7.54
CA ARG A 379 3.86 -7.48 -8.91
C ARG A 379 5.25 -6.88 -8.98
N LEU A 380 6.06 -7.39 -9.90
CA LEU A 380 7.41 -6.88 -10.15
C LEU A 380 7.39 -5.73 -11.15
N ASP A 381 8.26 -4.74 -11.00
CA ASP A 381 8.50 -3.74 -12.03
C ASP A 381 9.45 -4.28 -13.12
N ASP A 382 8.99 -5.32 -13.79
CA ASP A 382 9.58 -5.80 -15.03
C ASP A 382 8.69 -5.43 -16.22
N LYS A 383 9.09 -5.81 -17.43
CA LYS A 383 8.34 -5.50 -18.66
C LYS A 383 6.88 -5.97 -18.63
N TYR A 384 6.56 -7.01 -17.87
CA TYR A 384 5.26 -7.70 -17.91
C TYR A 384 4.45 -7.57 -16.62
N LEU A 385 4.94 -6.82 -15.64
CA LEU A 385 4.38 -6.79 -14.29
C LEU A 385 4.21 -8.20 -13.72
N SER A 386 5.26 -9.03 -13.80
CA SER A 386 5.17 -10.46 -13.43
C SER A 386 4.56 -10.64 -12.04
N THR A 387 3.62 -11.57 -11.96
CA THR A 387 3.03 -12.02 -10.70
C THR A 387 3.89 -13.08 -10.07
N ILE A 388 4.25 -12.89 -8.80
CA ILE A 388 4.99 -13.89 -8.02
C ILE A 388 4.33 -14.14 -6.66
N ASP A 389 4.66 -15.27 -6.04
CA ASP A 389 4.39 -15.57 -4.63
C ASP A 389 2.92 -15.46 -4.21
N SER A 390 2.02 -15.93 -5.08
CA SER A 390 0.59 -16.01 -4.80
C SER A 390 0.33 -17.01 -3.67
N GLN A 391 -0.34 -16.56 -2.61
CA GLN A 391 -0.66 -17.37 -1.44
C GLN A 391 -2.00 -16.98 -0.80
N VAL A 392 -2.60 -17.93 -0.06
CA VAL A 392 -3.83 -17.72 0.71
C VAL A 392 -3.46 -17.34 2.14
N LEU A 393 -3.82 -16.13 2.58
CA LEU A 393 -3.57 -15.66 3.94
C LEU A 393 -4.61 -16.18 4.94
N TRP A 394 -5.86 -16.30 4.48
CA TRP A 394 -6.94 -16.76 5.34
C TRP A 394 -8.09 -17.34 4.53
N SER A 395 -8.78 -18.33 5.11
CA SER A 395 -10.03 -18.87 4.59
C SER A 395 -10.96 -19.25 5.74
N LYS A 396 -12.24 -18.94 5.57
CA LYS A 396 -13.32 -19.29 6.49
C LYS A 396 -13.48 -20.82 6.48
N GLY A 397 -13.41 -21.44 7.66
CA GLY A 397 -13.59 -22.89 7.83
C GLY A 397 -12.33 -23.76 7.73
N THR A 398 -11.13 -23.20 7.50
CA THR A 398 -9.87 -23.98 7.53
C THR A 398 -9.14 -23.97 8.87
N ASN A 399 -9.65 -23.25 9.88
CA ASN A 399 -9.25 -23.50 11.26
C ASN A 399 -10.04 -24.69 11.77
N GLY A 400 -9.50 -25.88 11.49
CA GLY A 400 -9.97 -27.14 12.02
C GLY A 400 -10.21 -27.08 13.53
N LYS A 401 -11.11 -27.95 13.98
CA LYS A 401 -11.26 -28.42 15.37
C LYS A 401 -10.10 -27.93 16.26
N LEU A 402 -10.32 -26.85 17.02
CA LEU A 402 -9.57 -26.69 18.26
C LEU A 402 -9.94 -27.90 19.11
N LEU A 403 -9.09 -28.92 19.11
CA LEU A 403 -9.05 -29.89 20.18
C LEU A 403 -8.69 -29.08 21.42
N PHE A 404 -9.70 -28.72 22.20
CA PHE A 404 -9.51 -28.37 23.59
C PHE A 404 -8.89 -29.59 24.26
N PHE A 405 -7.59 -29.54 24.53
CA PHE A 405 -7.04 -30.34 25.62
C PHE A 405 -7.25 -29.50 26.88
N CYS A 406 -8.11 -30.03 27.77
CA CYS A 406 -8.38 -29.52 29.10
C CYS A 406 -7.11 -29.41 29.95
#